data_AF-A0A430ZCS8-F1
#
_entry.id   AF-A0A430ZCS8-F1
#
_cell.length_a   1.000
_cell.length_b   1.000
_cell.length_c   1.000
_cell.angle_alpha   90.00
_cell.angle_beta   90.00
_cell.angle_gamma   90.00
#
_symmetry.space_group_name_H-M   'P 1'
#
loop_
_entity.id
_entity.type
_entity.pdbx_description
1 polymer ?
#
loop_
_entity_poly.entity_id
_entity_poly.type
_entity_poly.pdbx_seq_one_letter_code
_entity_poly.pdbx_strand_id
1 'polypeptide(L)'
;MSGNKDIYEIYTSNGLILEVDKNTNQIIFDKRKDGREVGKYTQEYSKALFEADRILRTSPYINYQPRYLDPEFHTGEKSTLLEFKDWQSIYLKDPIKGAIAPWTKAEKAYYKSLKTKKERYKYLV
;
A
#
# COMPACT_ATOMS: atom_id res chain seq x y z
N MET A 1 -39.03 18.08 10.55
CA MET A 1 -38.27 19.26 10.11
C MET A 1 -37.44 18.86 8.90
N SER A 2 -37.94 19.14 7.69
CA SER A 2 -37.20 18.93 6.44
C SER A 2 -36.30 20.14 6.21
N GLY A 3 -35.16 20.19 6.92
CA GLY A 3 -34.14 21.19 6.61
C GLY A 3 -33.56 20.87 5.24
N ASN A 4 -33.59 21.85 4.32
CA ASN A 4 -32.83 21.78 3.08
C ASN A 4 -31.39 21.42 3.45
N LYS A 5 -30.95 20.21 3.10
CA LYS A 5 -29.55 19.84 3.24
C LYS A 5 -28.80 20.58 2.16
N ASP A 6 -28.11 21.61 2.60
CA ASP A 6 -27.12 22.32 1.83
C ASP A 6 -25.96 21.35 1.56
N ILE A 7 -25.84 20.87 0.32
CA ILE A 7 -24.87 19.84 -0.09
C ILE A 7 -23.80 20.47 -0.99
N TYR A 8 -22.58 19.94 -0.93
CA TYR A 8 -21.53 20.16 -1.94
C TYR A 8 -20.93 18.82 -2.38
N GLU A 9 -20.36 18.82 -3.58
CA GLU A 9 -19.77 17.63 -4.19
C GLU A 9 -18.24 17.65 -4.11
N ILE A 10 -17.66 16.48 -3.86
CA ILE A 10 -16.22 16.23 -3.94
C ILE A 10 -15.95 15.24 -5.06
N TYR A 11 -15.09 15.63 -5.98
CA TYR A 11 -14.62 14.79 -7.08
C TYR A 11 -13.32 14.12 -6.69
N THR A 12 -13.34 12.80 -6.51
CA THR A 12 -12.14 12.02 -6.15
C THR A 12 -11.31 11.67 -7.38
N SER A 13 -10.02 11.38 -7.18
CA SER A 13 -9.09 11.04 -8.26
C SER A 13 -9.45 9.76 -9.03
N ASN A 14 -10.21 8.85 -8.42
CA ASN A 14 -10.76 7.67 -9.08
C ASN A 14 -12.12 7.90 -9.76
N GLY A 15 -12.56 9.16 -9.88
CA GLY A 15 -13.77 9.55 -10.60
C GLY A 15 -15.08 9.33 -9.83
N LEU A 16 -15.03 9.08 -8.52
CA LEU A 16 -16.23 9.05 -7.69
C LEU A 16 -16.63 10.47 -7.31
N ILE A 17 -17.94 10.70 -7.24
CA ILE A 17 -18.52 11.93 -6.74
C ILE A 17 -19.07 11.62 -5.35
N LEU A 18 -18.62 12.37 -4.34
CA LEU A 18 -19.10 12.25 -2.97
C LEU A 18 -19.94 13.47 -2.64
N GLU A 19 -21.19 13.25 -2.22
CA GLU A 19 -22.04 14.30 -1.67
C GLU A 19 -21.74 14.49 -0.18
N VAL A 20 -21.57 15.75 0.23
CA VAL A 20 -21.24 16.11 1.61
C VAL A 20 -22.22 17.16 2.13
N ASP A 21 -22.76 16.90 3.31
CA ASP A 21 -23.61 17.84 4.03
C ASP A 21 -22.75 19.01 4.55
N LYS A 22 -23.04 20.25 4.11
CA LYS A 22 -22.25 21.45 4.43
C LYS A 22 -22.23 21.78 5.92
N ASN A 23 -23.28 21.42 6.66
CA ASN A 23 -23.41 21.79 8.07
C ASN A 23 -22.62 20.86 8.99
N THR A 24 -22.58 19.57 8.63
CA THR A 24 -21.97 18.52 9.45
C THR A 24 -20.62 18.07 8.92
N ASN A 25 -20.28 18.43 7.68
CA ASN A 25 -19.11 17.95 6.96
C ASN A 25 -19.07 16.40 6.90
N GLN A 26 -20.24 15.77 6.78
CA GLN A 26 -20.40 14.33 6.71
C GLN A 26 -20.76 13.90 5.29
N ILE A 27 -20.07 12.85 4.83
CA ILE A 27 -20.35 12.21 3.54
C ILE A 27 -21.72 11.52 3.62
N ILE A 28 -22.53 11.76 2.61
CA ILE A 28 -23.85 11.15 2.47
C ILE A 28 -23.67 9.83 1.72
N PHE A 29 -24.02 8.73 2.38
CA PHE A 29 -23.97 7.40 1.78
C PHE A 29 -25.35 6.95 1.33
N ASP A 30 -25.44 6.41 0.12
CA ASP A 30 -26.67 5.84 -0.42
C ASP A 30 -27.19 4.67 0.43
N LYS A 31 -28.51 4.65 0.63
CA LYS A 31 -29.18 3.55 1.31
C LYS A 31 -28.88 2.23 0.62
N ARG A 32 -28.48 1.23 1.39
CA ARG A 32 -28.35 -0.13 0.85
C ARG A 32 -29.72 -0.64 0.43
N LYS A 33 -29.75 -1.40 -0.67
CA LYS A 33 -30.99 -2.02 -1.21
C LYS A 33 -31.70 -2.94 -0.21
N ASP A 34 -30.95 -3.46 0.76
CA ASP A 34 -31.44 -4.36 1.81
C ASP A 34 -31.96 -3.63 3.07
N GLY A 35 -32.10 -2.30 3.02
CA GLY A 35 -32.66 -1.50 4.10
C GLY A 35 -31.76 -1.38 5.34
N ARG A 36 -30.55 -1.95 5.33
CA ARG A 36 -29.59 -1.74 6.41
C ARG A 36 -29.19 -0.27 6.45
N GLU A 37 -29.16 0.28 7.66
CA GLU A 37 -28.64 1.62 7.89
C GLU A 37 -27.17 1.68 7.42
N VAL A 38 -26.94 2.47 6.39
CA VAL A 38 -25.62 2.97 6.03
C VAL A 38 -25.26 4.04 7.05
N GLY A 39 -24.00 4.03 7.48
CA GLY A 39 -23.45 5.17 8.18
C GLY A 39 -23.31 5.08 9.69
N LYS A 40 -23.34 3.86 10.28
CA LYS A 40 -22.91 3.64 11.68
C LYS A 40 -21.56 4.31 12.00
N TYR A 41 -20.70 4.45 10.99
CA TYR A 41 -19.39 5.09 11.09
C TYR A 41 -19.22 6.25 10.08
N THR A 42 -20.31 6.90 9.64
CA THR A 42 -20.23 7.98 8.64
C THR A 42 -19.33 9.11 9.12
N GLN A 43 -19.42 9.47 10.39
CA GLN A 43 -18.61 10.54 10.96
C GLN A 43 -17.12 10.18 10.94
N GLU A 44 -16.77 8.96 11.34
CA GLU A 44 -15.39 8.47 11.36
C GLU A 44 -14.82 8.33 9.95
N TYR A 45 -15.61 7.82 8.99
CA TYR A 45 -15.20 7.74 7.59
C TYR A 45 -14.99 9.12 6.97
N SER A 46 -15.90 10.06 7.24
CA SER A 46 -15.77 11.44 6.76
C SER A 46 -14.51 12.08 7.35
N LYS A 47 -14.28 11.92 8.66
CA LYS A 47 -13.09 12.43 9.35
C LYS A 47 -11.80 11.83 8.77
N ALA A 48 -11.77 10.52 8.55
CA ALA A 48 -10.61 9.84 7.98
C ALA A 48 -10.29 10.34 6.56
N LEU A 49 -11.32 10.52 5.72
CA LEU A 49 -11.13 11.03 4.36
C LEU A 49 -10.57 12.45 4.35
N PHE A 50 -11.18 13.36 5.11
CA PHE A 50 -10.72 14.75 5.18
C PHE A 50 -9.34 14.88 5.82
N GLU A 51 -9.02 14.05 6.80
CA GLU A 51 -7.69 14.01 7.39
C GLU A 51 -6.64 13.50 6.39
N ALA A 52 -6.97 12.48 5.59
CA ALA A 52 -6.09 12.00 4.53
C ALA A 52 -5.85 13.07 3.46
N ASP A 53 -6.90 13.77 3.00
CA ASP A 53 -6.76 14.90 2.05
C ASP A 53 -5.90 16.03 2.66
N ARG A 54 -6.12 16.39 3.93
CA ARG A 54 -5.30 17.37 4.66
C ARG A 54 -3.84 16.95 4.69
N ILE A 55 -3.54 15.69 5.00
CA ILE A 55 -2.17 15.17 5.04
C ILE A 55 -1.53 15.24 3.66
N LEU A 56 -2.25 14.87 2.60
CA LEU A 56 -1.72 14.94 1.23
C LEU A 56 -1.41 16.38 0.82
N ARG A 57 -2.29 17.34 1.14
CA ARG A 57 -2.11 18.77 0.82
C ARG A 57 -1.05 19.47 1.67
N THR A 58 -0.77 18.97 2.87
CA THR A 58 0.22 19.54 3.79
C THR A 58 1.51 18.74 3.86
N SER A 59 1.63 17.69 3.03
CA SER A 59 2.80 16.82 3.00
C SER A 59 4.06 17.61 2.59
N PRO A 60 5.22 17.40 3.26
CA PRO A 60 6.49 17.95 2.79
C PRO A 60 6.89 17.40 1.42
N TYR A 61 6.26 16.29 0.99
CA TYR A 61 6.46 15.64 -0.29
C TYR A 61 5.38 15.97 -1.33
N ILE A 62 4.57 17.02 -1.13
CA ILE A 62 3.52 17.42 -2.10
C ILE A 62 4.05 17.65 -3.52
N ASN A 63 5.29 18.13 -3.64
CA ASN A 63 5.97 18.37 -4.92
C ASN A 63 6.93 17.23 -5.30
N TYR A 64 6.83 16.06 -4.66
CA TYR A 64 7.69 14.94 -4.99
C TYR A 64 7.37 14.43 -6.39
N GLN A 65 8.36 14.50 -7.28
CA GLN A 65 8.30 13.84 -8.58
C GLN A 65 9.03 12.50 -8.49
N PRO A 66 8.34 11.37 -8.77
CA PRO A 66 9.01 10.08 -8.85
C PRO A 66 10.09 10.12 -9.92
N ARG A 67 11.34 9.88 -9.52
CA ARG A 67 12.46 9.65 -10.44
C ARG A 67 12.30 8.24 -11.02
N TYR A 68 11.70 8.15 -12.21
CA TYR A 68 11.62 6.87 -12.92
C TYR A 68 13.00 6.47 -13.48
N LEU A 69 13.19 5.17 -13.67
CA LEU A 69 14.33 4.64 -14.40
C LEU A 69 14.10 4.97 -15.88
N ASP A 70 14.94 5.83 -16.44
CA ASP A 70 14.89 6.14 -17.86
C ASP A 70 15.40 4.93 -18.67
N PRO A 71 14.56 4.30 -19.53
CA PRO A 71 14.98 3.18 -20.34
C PRO A 71 15.91 3.60 -21.49
N GLU A 72 15.86 4.85 -21.94
CA GLU A 72 16.68 5.38 -23.04
C GLU A 72 17.97 5.97 -22.50
N PHE A 73 18.91 5.10 -22.13
CA PHE A 73 20.22 5.51 -21.60
C PHE A 73 21.25 5.71 -22.73
N HIS A 74 21.84 6.90 -22.81
CA HIS A 74 23.01 7.19 -23.65
C HIS A 74 24.31 7.22 -22.83
N THR A 75 25.38 6.67 -23.39
CA THR A 75 26.67 6.56 -22.69
C THR A 75 27.25 7.94 -22.38
N GLY A 76 27.46 8.23 -21.08
CA GLY A 76 28.07 9.49 -20.60
C GLY A 76 27.11 10.41 -19.83
N GLU A 77 25.82 10.08 -19.75
CA GLU A 77 24.82 10.90 -19.06
C GLU A 77 24.55 10.42 -17.62
N LYS A 78 24.19 11.35 -16.73
CA LYS A 78 23.73 11.00 -15.38
C LYS A 78 22.32 10.43 -15.47
N SER A 79 22.16 9.16 -15.09
CA SER A 79 20.86 8.49 -15.08
C SER A 79 20.56 7.84 -13.74
N THR A 80 19.29 7.92 -13.33
CA THR A 80 18.71 7.16 -12.22
C THR A 80 18.93 5.66 -12.36
N LEU A 81 19.03 5.17 -13.61
CA LEU A 81 19.30 3.77 -13.91
C LEU A 81 20.70 3.34 -13.45
N LEU A 82 21.70 4.21 -13.56
CA LEU A 82 23.06 3.88 -13.14
C LEU A 82 23.18 3.84 -11.61
N GLU A 83 22.64 4.87 -10.94
CA GLU A 83 22.54 4.91 -9.47
C GLU A 83 21.81 3.67 -8.93
N PHE A 84 20.71 3.27 -9.59
CA PHE A 84 19.97 2.06 -9.23
C PHE A 84 20.76 0.78 -9.48
N LYS A 85 21.45 0.64 -10.62
CA LYS A 85 22.26 -0.56 -10.92
C LYS A 85 23.42 -0.73 -9.95
N ASP A 86 24.07 0.37 -9.56
CA ASP A 86 25.14 0.33 -8.56
C ASP A 86 24.59 -0.16 -7.22
N TRP A 87 23.48 0.43 -6.75
CA TRP A 87 22.79 -0.04 -5.55
C TRP A 87 22.35 -1.51 -5.65
N GLN A 88 21.72 -1.91 -6.76
CA GLN A 88 21.26 -3.27 -7.03
C GLN A 88 22.43 -4.26 -6.97
N SER A 89 23.58 -3.89 -7.53
CA SER A 89 24.77 -4.73 -7.53
C SER A 89 25.32 -4.98 -6.12
N ILE A 90 25.07 -4.09 -5.17
CA ILE A 90 25.51 -4.22 -3.77
C ILE A 90 24.51 -5.07 -2.98
N TYR A 91 23.21 -4.81 -3.14
CA TYR A 91 22.17 -5.30 -2.22
C TYR A 91 21.28 -6.40 -2.78
N LEU A 92 21.12 -6.47 -4.10
CA LEU A 92 20.25 -7.43 -4.78
C LEU A 92 21.09 -8.44 -5.60
N LYS A 93 22.27 -8.80 -5.08
CA LYS A 93 23.03 -9.93 -5.64
C LYS A 93 22.16 -11.18 -5.53
N ASP A 94 21.99 -11.89 -6.64
CA ASP A 94 21.39 -13.21 -6.61
C ASP A 94 22.13 -14.06 -5.56
N PRO A 95 21.41 -14.79 -4.69
CA PRO A 95 22.07 -15.79 -3.87
C PRO A 95 22.83 -16.73 -4.81
N ILE A 96 24.07 -17.07 -4.45
CA ILE A 96 24.93 -17.96 -5.27
C ILE A 96 24.08 -19.14 -5.75
N LYS A 97 23.94 -19.34 -7.06
CA LYS A 97 23.05 -20.40 -7.61
C LYS A 97 23.35 -21.74 -6.92
N GLY A 98 22.37 -22.27 -6.19
CA GLY A 98 22.52 -23.46 -5.33
C GLY A 98 22.52 -23.17 -3.81
N ALA A 99 22.54 -21.90 -3.40
CA ALA A 99 22.39 -21.47 -2.02
C ALA A 99 20.91 -21.47 -1.62
N ILE A 100 20.35 -22.66 -1.40
CA ILE A 100 19.39 -22.82 -0.30
C ILE A 100 20.16 -22.30 0.92
N ALA A 101 19.62 -21.31 1.67
CA ALA A 101 20.27 -20.79 2.87
C ALA A 101 20.90 -21.98 3.63
N PRO A 102 22.24 -22.01 3.79
CA PRO A 102 22.92 -23.28 4.01
C PRO A 102 22.57 -23.76 5.41
N TRP A 103 21.59 -24.66 5.49
CA TRP A 103 21.33 -25.37 6.74
C TRP A 103 22.64 -25.95 7.22
N THR A 104 22.98 -25.64 8.46
CA THR A 104 24.15 -26.19 9.12
C THR A 104 24.09 -27.72 9.08
N LYS A 105 25.24 -28.38 9.20
CA LYS A 105 25.31 -29.85 9.25
C LYS A 105 24.38 -30.43 10.33
N ALA A 106 24.22 -29.70 11.44
CA ALA A 106 23.33 -30.05 12.54
C ALA A 106 21.84 -29.94 12.16
N GLU A 107 21.42 -28.84 11.53
CA GLU A 107 20.03 -28.64 11.08
C GLU A 107 19.62 -29.70 10.04
N LYS A 108 20.52 -30.03 9.10
CA LYS A 108 20.30 -31.11 8.13
C LYS A 108 20.15 -32.47 8.82
N ALA A 109 20.97 -32.76 9.83
CA ALA A 109 20.90 -34.01 10.58
C ALA A 109 19.61 -34.08 11.42
N TYR A 110 19.24 -32.99 12.09
CA TYR A 110 18.03 -32.90 12.90
C TYR A 110 16.77 -33.09 12.05
N TYR A 111 16.65 -32.39 10.92
CA TYR A 111 15.50 -32.56 10.03
C TYR A 111 15.38 -33.98 9.47
N LYS A 112 16.50 -34.63 9.14
CA LYS A 112 16.51 -36.03 8.70
C LYS A 112 16.13 -37.02 9.81
N SER A 113 16.29 -36.64 11.07
CA SER A 113 15.89 -37.46 12.23
C SER A 113 14.37 -37.44 12.48
N LEU A 114 13.65 -36.44 11.96
CA LEU A 114 12.20 -36.32 12.11
C LEU A 114 11.49 -37.43 11.33
N LYS A 115 10.60 -38.17 11.99
CA LYS A 115 10.01 -39.41 11.44
C LYS A 115 8.85 -39.11 10.50
N THR A 116 7.98 -38.16 10.87
CA THR A 116 6.73 -37.91 10.14
C THR A 116 6.82 -36.71 9.21
N LYS A 117 5.96 -36.71 8.18
CA LYS A 117 5.80 -35.57 7.27
C LYS A 117 5.32 -34.30 8.00
N LYS A 118 4.50 -34.46 9.04
CA LYS A 118 3.95 -33.37 9.85
C LYS A 118 5.03 -32.65 10.68
N GLU A 119 5.94 -33.41 11.29
CA GLU A 119 7.07 -32.85 12.04
C GLU A 119 8.03 -32.09 11.13
N ARG A 120 8.37 -32.68 9.96
CA ARG A 120 9.20 -32.01 8.96
C ARG A 120 8.57 -30.71 8.46
N TYR A 121 7.26 -30.70 8.23
CA TYR A 121 6.54 -29.49 7.85
C TYR A 121 6.60 -28.41 8.94
N LYS A 122 6.38 -28.77 10.21
CA LYS A 122 6.46 -27.83 11.34
C LYS A 122 7.84 -27.21 11.53
N TYR A 123 8.90 -27.88 11.08
CA TYR A 123 10.27 -27.36 11.15
C TYR A 123 10.62 -26.40 9.98
N LEU A 124 9.88 -26.47 8.87
CA LEU A 124 10.11 -25.67 7.66
C LEU A 124 9.29 -24.36 7.63
N VAL A 125 8.33 -24.21 8.54
CA VAL A 125 7.34 -23.12 8.60
C VAL A 125 7.51 -22.38 9.92
#